data_AF-A0A9D7QFP4-F1
#
_entry.id   AF-A0A9D7QFP4-F1
#
_cell.length_a   1.000
_cell.length_b   1.000
_cell.length_c   1.000
_cell.angle_alpha   90.00
_cell.angle_beta   90.00
_cell.angle_gamma   90.00
#
_symmetry.space_group_name_H-M   'P 1'
#
loop_
_entity.id
_entity.type
_entity.pdbx_description
1 polymer ?
#
loop_
_entity_poly.entity_id
_entity_poly.type
_entity_poly.pdbx_seq_one_letter_code
_entity_poly.pdbx_strand_id
1 'polypeptide(L)'
;MTRLLFVHAHPDDETLATGIGIAWALQQGHDVDVLTCTLGDEGEVIPPRLAHLVAARDDSLWAHRRGELGRAMARLAEARTGGARLRHTLLGDEQWSMPGASVTPAAPKPVRYRDSGMAGTPSAAHPRAFVGADLAEAAQAVVEVLQESDPDLVVTYDADGGYGHPDHIQTRRVVLAALARLGTDLPALVEIVTPQSWVDQDRRWLRAHVPVGKGLIIPSPQSPYAVSVVPDGIVTHEVVAPELVGVQANALREHETQVVVGEGYYALSNGIAARLSGREAYAAIDPTTGRRQARASGAKTSRLVSSGAPGGDANINEGQVSADAQE
;
A
#
# COMPACT_ATOMS: atom_id res chain seq x y z
N MET A 1 10.60 14.69 -12.55
CA MET A 1 10.92 13.60 -11.61
C MET A 1 10.35 13.99 -10.26
N THR A 2 9.63 13.09 -9.60
CA THR A 2 8.87 13.32 -8.36
C THR A 2 9.25 12.20 -7.40
N ARG A 3 9.20 12.46 -6.09
CA ARG A 3 9.51 11.49 -5.04
C ARG A 3 8.24 11.10 -4.31
N LEU A 4 7.93 9.81 -4.31
CA LEU A 4 6.73 9.28 -3.68
C LEU A 4 7.11 8.39 -2.50
N LEU A 5 6.48 8.61 -1.36
CA LEU A 5 6.62 7.75 -0.18
C LEU A 5 5.30 7.01 0.08
N PHE A 6 5.33 5.68 -0.01
CA PHE A 6 4.23 4.80 0.36
C PHE A 6 4.47 4.26 1.76
N VAL A 7 3.54 4.49 2.69
CA VAL A 7 3.69 4.07 4.09
C VAL A 7 2.65 3.02 4.44
N HIS A 8 3.13 1.81 4.74
CA HIS A 8 2.35 0.61 4.98
C HIS A 8 2.64 -0.02 6.34
N ALA A 9 1.71 -0.81 6.85
CA ALA A 9 1.80 -1.47 8.13
C ALA A 9 2.59 -2.78 8.05
N HIS A 10 2.29 -3.62 7.07
CA HIS A 10 2.82 -4.99 6.99
C HIS A 10 3.42 -5.34 5.62
N PRO A 11 4.24 -6.42 5.55
CA PRO A 11 4.75 -6.96 4.30
C PRO A 11 3.67 -7.64 3.44
N ASP A 12 3.22 -7.01 2.35
CA ASP A 12 2.19 -7.42 1.37
C ASP A 12 1.28 -6.24 1.01
N ASP A 13 0.99 -5.37 1.98
CA ASP A 13 0.21 -4.16 1.82
C ASP A 13 0.70 -3.28 0.66
N GLU A 14 2.02 -3.15 0.50
CA GLU A 14 2.63 -2.36 -0.58
C GLU A 14 2.30 -2.91 -1.96
N THR A 15 2.06 -4.22 -2.06
CA THR A 15 1.72 -4.84 -3.33
C THR A 15 0.20 -4.95 -3.50
N LEU A 16 -0.54 -5.24 -2.41
CA LEU A 16 -1.99 -5.40 -2.40
C LEU A 16 -2.73 -4.09 -2.66
N ALA A 17 -2.30 -3.02 -2.01
CA ALA A 17 -3.00 -1.73 -2.03
C ALA A 17 -2.42 -0.73 -3.02
N THR A 18 -1.10 -0.80 -3.28
CA THR A 18 -0.36 0.24 -4.01
C THR A 18 0.63 -0.32 -5.04
N GLY A 19 0.61 -1.62 -5.32
CA GLY A 19 1.57 -2.27 -6.20
C GLY A 19 1.53 -1.76 -7.65
N ILE A 20 0.33 -1.43 -8.15
CA ILE A 20 0.17 -0.80 -9.48
C ILE A 20 0.70 0.64 -9.45
N GLY A 21 0.40 1.41 -8.40
CA GLY A 21 0.86 2.78 -8.21
C GLY A 21 2.39 2.88 -8.11
N ILE A 22 3.02 1.99 -7.35
CA ILE A 22 4.48 1.88 -7.23
C ILE A 22 5.09 1.54 -8.59
N ALA A 23 4.62 0.47 -9.24
CA ALA A 23 5.14 0.05 -10.54
C ALA A 23 4.94 1.14 -11.61
N TRP A 24 3.79 1.82 -11.61
CA TRP A 24 3.49 2.91 -12.51
C TRP A 24 4.43 4.09 -12.29
N ALA A 25 4.62 4.52 -11.03
CA ALA A 25 5.51 5.63 -10.71
C ALA A 25 6.96 5.36 -11.16
N LEU A 26 7.46 4.15 -10.93
CA LEU A 26 8.77 3.71 -11.42
C LEU A 26 8.85 3.68 -12.95
N GLN A 27 7.77 3.27 -13.62
CA GLN A 27 7.69 3.26 -15.08
C GLN A 27 7.71 4.67 -15.66
N GLN A 28 7.15 5.65 -14.96
CA GLN A 28 7.19 7.08 -15.32
C GLN A 28 8.52 7.78 -14.95
N GLY A 29 9.48 7.05 -14.37
CA GLY A 29 10.78 7.62 -13.98
C GLY A 29 10.75 8.44 -12.68
N HIS A 30 9.74 8.24 -11.83
CA HIS A 30 9.69 8.82 -10.48
C HIS A 30 10.47 7.96 -9.48
N ASP A 31 11.00 8.61 -8.45
CA ASP A 31 11.64 7.92 -7.33
C ASP A 31 10.55 7.48 -6.34
N VAL A 32 10.69 6.25 -5.84
CA VAL A 32 9.73 5.64 -4.93
C VAL A 32 10.44 5.13 -3.68
N ASP A 33 9.89 5.52 -2.54
CA ASP A 33 10.21 5.03 -1.22
C ASP A 33 9.01 4.24 -0.67
N VAL A 34 9.28 3.08 -0.09
CA VAL A 34 8.28 2.31 0.65
C VAL A 34 8.74 2.17 2.09
N LEU A 35 7.91 2.59 3.03
CA LEU A 35 8.13 2.41 4.46
C LEU A 35 7.14 1.37 4.98
N THR A 36 7.64 0.28 5.58
CA THR A 36 6.81 -0.72 6.25
C THR A 36 7.01 -0.64 7.76
N CYS A 37 5.92 -0.51 8.53
CA CYS A 37 5.99 -0.25 9.97
C CYS A 37 6.37 -1.49 10.80
N THR A 38 5.92 -2.68 10.39
CA THR A 38 6.14 -3.94 11.11
C THR A 38 6.54 -5.05 10.13
N LEU A 39 6.87 -6.24 10.63
CA LEU A 39 7.19 -7.41 9.80
C LEU A 39 6.07 -8.45 9.76
N GLY A 40 4.89 -8.13 10.30
CA GLY A 40 3.74 -9.01 10.17
C GLY A 40 3.87 -10.32 10.96
N ASP A 41 4.54 -10.26 12.12
CA ASP A 41 4.86 -11.39 12.99
C ASP A 41 3.60 -12.20 13.42
N GLU A 42 2.45 -11.55 13.52
CA GLU A 42 1.19 -12.14 13.99
C GLU A 42 0.30 -12.65 12.86
N GLY A 43 0.81 -12.61 11.62
CA GLY A 43 0.11 -13.09 10.43
C GLY A 43 -0.21 -14.60 10.49
N GLU A 44 -1.30 -14.97 9.83
CA GLU A 44 -1.56 -16.37 9.51
C GLU A 44 -0.59 -16.88 8.42
N VAL A 45 -0.51 -18.19 8.22
CA VAL A 45 0.37 -18.78 7.20
C VAL A 45 -0.42 -19.77 6.34
N ILE A 46 -0.51 -19.49 5.05
CA ILE A 46 -1.28 -20.32 4.10
C ILE A 46 -0.62 -21.68 3.84
N PRO A 47 0.68 -21.79 3.49
CA PRO A 47 1.27 -23.07 3.11
C PRO A 47 1.49 -23.98 4.33
N PRO A 48 0.98 -25.23 4.36
CA PRO A 48 1.15 -26.12 5.51
C PRO A 48 2.60 -26.36 5.91
N ARG A 49 3.52 -26.35 4.94
CA ARG A 49 4.97 -26.53 5.17
C ARG A 49 5.59 -25.40 6.00
N LEU A 50 4.96 -24.22 6.04
CA LEU A 50 5.42 -23.03 6.77
C LEU A 50 4.59 -22.72 8.02
N ALA A 51 3.55 -23.52 8.31
CA ALA A 51 2.64 -23.27 9.43
C ALA A 51 3.29 -23.30 10.84
N HIS A 52 4.56 -23.69 10.94
CA HIS A 52 5.33 -23.62 12.19
C HIS A 52 5.78 -22.19 12.52
N LEU A 53 5.87 -21.30 11.52
CA LEU A 53 6.44 -19.95 11.67
C LEU A 53 5.58 -18.99 12.51
N VAL A 54 4.28 -19.27 12.65
CA VAL A 54 3.31 -18.42 13.37
C VAL A 54 3.75 -18.08 14.79
N ALA A 55 3.33 -16.92 15.30
CA ALA A 55 3.64 -16.43 16.64
C ALA A 55 3.37 -17.44 17.77
N ALA A 56 2.29 -18.23 17.65
CA ALA A 56 1.90 -19.23 18.64
C ALA A 56 2.81 -20.48 18.67
N ARG A 57 3.78 -20.59 17.76
CA ARG A 57 4.71 -21.72 17.64
C ARG A 57 6.15 -21.21 17.69
N ASP A 58 6.76 -20.98 16.53
CA ASP A 58 8.18 -20.66 16.45
C ASP A 58 8.46 -19.15 16.53
N ASP A 59 7.43 -18.31 16.42
CA ASP A 59 7.52 -16.85 16.46
C ASP A 59 8.62 -16.28 15.55
N SER A 60 8.68 -16.83 14.33
CA SER A 60 9.73 -16.58 13.35
C SER A 60 9.20 -16.14 11.98
N LEU A 61 7.88 -15.96 11.85
CA LEU A 61 7.23 -15.50 10.62
C LEU A 61 7.81 -14.16 10.12
N TRP A 62 8.14 -13.24 11.03
CA TRP A 62 8.73 -11.95 10.70
C TRP A 62 10.02 -12.07 9.87
N ALA A 63 10.85 -13.06 10.15
CA ALA A 63 12.13 -13.27 9.47
C ALA A 63 11.88 -13.77 8.04
N HIS A 64 10.89 -14.65 7.88
CA HIS A 64 10.46 -15.15 6.57
C HIS A 64 9.82 -14.03 5.76
N ARG A 65 8.87 -13.27 6.34
CA ARG A 65 8.18 -12.15 5.68
C ARG A 65 9.11 -11.00 5.31
N ARG A 66 10.20 -10.76 6.06
CA ARG A 66 11.27 -9.83 5.64
C ARG A 66 11.87 -10.26 4.29
N GLY A 67 12.09 -11.56 4.09
CA GLY A 67 12.57 -12.12 2.83
C GLY A 67 11.52 -12.04 1.70
N GLU A 68 10.25 -12.31 2.01
CA GLU A 68 9.12 -12.15 1.06
C GLU A 68 9.03 -10.71 0.56
N LEU A 69 9.05 -9.74 1.47
CA LEU A 69 9.04 -8.31 1.15
C LEU A 69 10.19 -7.91 0.23
N GLY A 70 11.42 -8.31 0.56
CA GLY A 70 12.59 -7.98 -0.26
C GLY A 70 12.48 -8.51 -1.68
N ARG A 71 11.92 -9.71 -1.87
CA ARG A 71 11.68 -10.29 -3.20
C ARG A 71 10.52 -9.60 -3.91
N ALA A 72 9.42 -9.29 -3.22
CA ALA A 72 8.29 -8.54 -3.79
C ALA A 72 8.72 -7.15 -4.29
N MET A 73 9.52 -6.42 -3.49
CA MET A 73 10.12 -5.14 -3.90
C MET A 73 11.02 -5.29 -5.13
N ALA A 74 11.79 -6.37 -5.23
CA ALA A 74 12.60 -6.65 -6.42
C ALA A 74 11.72 -6.88 -7.67
N ARG A 75 10.55 -7.53 -7.52
CA ARG A 75 9.57 -7.68 -8.63
C ARG A 75 8.98 -6.35 -9.05
N LEU A 76 8.56 -5.51 -8.10
CA LEU A 76 8.03 -4.18 -8.42
C LEU A 76 9.07 -3.30 -9.13
N ALA A 77 10.34 -3.42 -8.75
CA ALA A 77 11.43 -2.72 -9.41
C ALA A 77 11.65 -3.11 -10.89
N GLU A 78 11.11 -4.23 -11.36
CA GLU A 78 11.18 -4.64 -12.78
C GLU A 78 10.42 -3.66 -13.71
N ALA A 79 9.46 -2.89 -13.20
CA ALA A 79 8.71 -1.89 -13.97
C ALA A 79 9.50 -0.59 -14.24
N ARG A 80 10.66 -0.43 -13.58
CA ARG A 80 11.47 0.78 -13.60
C ARG A 80 11.98 1.12 -15.00
N THR A 81 11.88 2.39 -15.36
CA THR A 81 12.55 2.95 -16.54
C THR A 81 13.52 4.06 -16.13
N GLY A 82 14.55 4.28 -16.95
CA GLY A 82 15.53 5.33 -16.70
C GLY A 82 16.29 5.17 -15.39
N GLY A 83 16.57 6.31 -14.73
CA GLY A 83 17.32 6.38 -13.47
C GLY A 83 16.50 6.29 -12.19
N ALA A 84 15.20 5.97 -12.27
CA ALA A 84 14.32 5.92 -11.11
C ALA A 84 14.83 4.96 -10.02
N ARG A 85 14.66 5.35 -8.76
CA ARG A 85 15.03 4.55 -7.60
C ARG A 85 13.80 3.95 -6.93
N LEU A 86 13.92 2.70 -6.50
CA LEU A 86 13.04 2.09 -5.49
C LEU A 86 13.88 1.81 -4.24
N ARG A 87 13.49 2.39 -3.10
CA ARG A 87 14.08 2.10 -1.79
C ARG A 87 12.96 1.61 -0.86
N HIS A 88 13.30 0.66 0.00
CA HIS A 88 12.39 0.08 0.99
C HIS A 88 13.02 0.19 2.37
N THR A 89 12.30 0.75 3.34
CA THR A 89 12.74 0.97 4.72
C THR A 89 11.80 0.27 5.70
N LEU A 90 12.35 -0.32 6.75
CA LEU A 90 11.59 -0.87 7.88
C LEU A 90 11.63 0.12 9.05
N LEU A 91 10.46 0.47 9.60
CA LEU A 91 10.37 1.46 10.67
C LEU A 91 11.03 0.94 11.95
N GLY A 92 12.01 1.68 12.47
CA GLY A 92 12.71 1.31 13.70
C GLY A 92 13.57 0.05 13.56
N ASP A 93 14.00 -0.30 12.34
CA ASP A 93 15.04 -1.32 12.16
C ASP A 93 16.42 -0.75 12.50
N GLU A 94 16.94 -1.12 13.68
CA GLU A 94 18.28 -0.73 14.13
C GLU A 94 19.41 -1.25 13.22
N GLN A 95 19.12 -2.20 12.33
CA GLN A 95 20.06 -2.76 11.36
C GLN A 95 20.00 -2.06 9.99
N TRP A 96 19.21 -0.98 9.84
CA TRP A 96 19.16 -0.18 8.62
C TRP A 96 20.53 0.41 8.30
N SER A 97 21.25 -0.27 7.41
CA SER A 97 22.41 0.23 6.69
C SER A 97 21.97 0.44 5.25
N MET A 98 22.16 1.67 4.79
CA MET A 98 21.98 2.16 3.41
C MET A 98 22.07 1.08 2.32
N PRO A 99 21.24 1.16 1.25
CA PRO A 99 21.49 0.40 0.03
C PRO A 99 22.92 0.68 -0.49
N GLY A 100 23.81 -0.32 -0.39
CA GLY A 100 25.21 -0.21 -0.80
C GLY A 100 26.24 -0.71 0.22
N ALA A 101 25.86 -0.90 1.48
CA ALA A 101 26.71 -1.54 2.49
C ALA A 101 26.18 -2.94 2.80
N SER A 102 26.80 -3.96 2.19
CA SER A 102 26.58 -5.36 2.57
C SER A 102 27.13 -5.60 3.97
N VAL A 103 26.33 -5.31 5.00
CA VAL A 103 26.53 -5.89 6.33
C VAL A 103 25.28 -6.67 6.66
N THR A 104 25.23 -7.93 6.25
CA THR A 104 24.28 -8.89 6.81
C THR A 104 24.77 -9.21 8.23
N PRO A 105 24.08 -8.79 9.30
CA PRO A 105 24.48 -9.19 10.64
C PRO A 105 24.34 -10.71 10.79
N ALA A 106 25.22 -11.30 11.60
CA ALA A 106 25.29 -12.75 11.81
C ALA A 106 24.00 -13.39 12.38
N ALA A 107 23.10 -12.58 12.93
CA ALA A 107 21.74 -12.95 13.29
C ALA A 107 20.79 -11.75 13.06
N PRO A 108 19.79 -11.84 12.17
CA PRO A 108 18.77 -10.80 12.06
C PRO A 108 17.98 -10.71 13.37
N LYS A 109 17.62 -9.49 13.78
CA LYS A 109 16.74 -9.25 14.92
C LYS A 109 15.35 -8.83 14.42
N PRO A 110 14.28 -9.10 15.20
CA PRO A 110 12.99 -8.46 14.95
C PRO A 110 13.14 -6.93 14.95
N VAL A 111 12.35 -6.25 14.13
CA VAL A 111 12.27 -4.78 14.14
C VAL A 111 11.64 -4.28 15.44
N ARG A 112 11.82 -3.00 15.75
CA ARG A 112 11.32 -2.38 16.98
C ARG A 112 9.83 -2.61 17.19
N TYR A 113 9.03 -2.35 16.16
CA TYR A 113 7.57 -2.44 16.22
C TYR A 113 7.08 -3.79 15.71
N ARG A 114 6.39 -4.52 16.58
CA ARG A 114 5.76 -5.79 16.26
C ARG A 114 4.36 -5.55 15.70
N ASP A 115 3.97 -6.39 14.75
CA ASP A 115 2.57 -6.53 14.33
C ASP A 115 1.66 -6.71 15.55
N SER A 116 0.58 -5.94 15.61
CA SER A 116 -0.39 -5.99 16.71
C SER A 116 -1.43 -7.08 16.54
N GLY A 117 -1.51 -7.69 15.36
CA GLY A 117 -2.59 -8.58 14.96
C GLY A 117 -3.94 -7.85 14.81
N MET A 118 -4.98 -8.64 14.54
CA MET A 118 -6.34 -8.12 14.32
C MET A 118 -6.94 -7.49 15.59
N ALA A 119 -7.89 -6.57 15.40
CA ALA A 119 -8.59 -5.94 16.52
C ALA A 119 -9.19 -6.97 17.49
N GLY A 120 -8.86 -6.86 18.78
CA GLY A 120 -9.36 -7.74 19.84
C GLY A 120 -8.53 -9.00 20.10
N THR A 121 -7.43 -9.23 19.37
CA THR A 121 -6.52 -10.35 19.66
C THR A 121 -5.60 -10.03 20.86
N PRO A 122 -5.10 -11.06 21.58
CA PRO A 122 -4.16 -10.87 22.69
C PRO A 122 -2.82 -10.24 22.28
N SER A 123 -2.42 -10.36 21.00
CA SER A 123 -1.17 -9.80 20.45
C SER A 123 -1.06 -8.29 20.62
N ALA A 124 -2.19 -7.56 20.63
CA ALA A 124 -2.21 -6.12 20.86
C ALA A 124 -1.70 -5.71 22.27
N ALA A 125 -1.66 -6.65 23.23
CA ALA A 125 -1.09 -6.42 24.56
C ALA A 125 0.43 -6.69 24.64
N HIS A 126 1.04 -7.15 23.54
CA HIS A 126 2.48 -7.36 23.50
C HIS A 126 3.22 -6.02 23.70
N PRO A 127 4.29 -5.94 24.52
CA PRO A 127 4.96 -4.66 24.82
C PRO A 127 5.54 -3.92 23.60
N ARG A 128 5.81 -4.65 22.51
CA ARG A 128 6.26 -4.10 21.22
C ARG A 128 5.14 -3.90 20.18
N ALA A 129 3.88 -4.22 20.50
CA ALA A 129 2.77 -4.10 19.55
C ALA A 129 2.68 -2.65 19.04
N PHE A 130 2.65 -2.47 17.73
CA PHE A 130 2.72 -1.16 17.10
C PHE A 130 1.54 -0.25 17.48
N VAL A 131 0.34 -0.82 17.63
CA VAL A 131 -0.86 -0.09 18.08
C VAL A 131 -0.68 0.51 19.48
N GLY A 132 0.15 -0.12 20.33
CA GLY A 132 0.46 0.32 21.68
C GLY A 132 1.73 1.18 21.78
N ALA A 133 2.45 1.38 20.66
CA ALA A 133 3.65 2.20 20.64
C ALA A 133 3.35 3.66 21.01
N ASP A 134 4.29 4.31 21.69
CA ASP A 134 4.19 5.74 21.95
C ASP A 134 4.14 6.50 20.61
N LEU A 135 3.05 7.25 20.41
CA LEU A 135 2.79 7.94 19.15
C LEU A 135 3.89 8.96 18.84
N ALA A 136 4.43 9.61 19.86
CA ALA A 136 5.46 10.62 19.68
C ALA A 136 6.80 9.97 19.27
N GLU A 137 7.15 8.84 19.83
CA GLU A 137 8.33 8.07 19.45
C GLU A 137 8.21 7.52 18.01
N ALA A 138 7.10 6.85 17.70
CA ALA A 138 6.87 6.30 16.37
C ALA A 138 6.84 7.39 15.28
N ALA A 139 6.22 8.54 15.59
CA ALA A 139 6.22 9.67 14.67
C ALA A 139 7.62 10.25 14.46
N GLN A 140 8.53 10.14 15.43
CA GLN A 140 9.89 10.66 15.27
C GLN A 140 10.68 9.80 14.28
N ALA A 141 10.51 8.48 14.37
CA ALA A 141 11.09 7.56 13.39
C ALA A 141 10.55 7.82 11.97
N VAL A 142 9.26 8.18 11.82
CA VAL A 142 8.71 8.58 10.52
C VAL A 142 9.23 9.94 10.05
N VAL A 143 9.46 10.91 10.95
CA VAL A 143 10.10 12.19 10.59
C VAL A 143 11.49 11.96 9.98
N GLU A 144 12.29 11.05 10.53
CA GLU A 144 13.61 10.72 9.98
C GLU A 144 13.50 10.17 8.55
N VAL A 145 12.55 9.27 8.29
CA VAL A 145 12.28 8.76 6.94
C VAL A 145 11.78 9.87 6.01
N LEU A 146 10.88 10.73 6.46
CA LEU A 146 10.38 11.87 5.68
C LEU A 146 11.50 12.84 5.31
N GLN A 147 12.46 13.10 6.21
CA GLN A 147 13.60 13.96 5.94
C GLN A 147 14.61 13.31 4.97
N GLU A 148 14.79 11.98 5.06
CA GLU A 148 15.70 11.24 4.17
C GLU A 148 15.11 11.00 2.76
N SER A 149 13.80 10.80 2.67
CA SER A 149 13.07 10.67 1.39
C SER A 149 12.74 12.02 0.78
N ASP A 150 12.48 13.03 1.61
CA ASP A 150 12.02 14.37 1.24
C ASP A 150 10.92 14.26 0.17
N PRO A 151 9.81 13.53 0.42
CA PRO A 151 8.88 13.17 -0.62
C PRO A 151 8.07 14.38 -1.07
N ASP A 152 7.64 14.39 -2.34
CA ASP A 152 6.66 15.36 -2.83
C ASP A 152 5.21 14.89 -2.55
N LEU A 153 5.03 13.57 -2.46
CA LEU A 153 3.74 12.91 -2.21
C LEU A 153 3.91 11.76 -1.21
N VAL A 154 3.03 11.70 -0.22
CA VAL A 154 2.89 10.59 0.71
C VAL A 154 1.56 9.87 0.48
N VAL A 155 1.60 8.55 0.47
CA VAL A 155 0.43 7.65 0.34
C VAL A 155 0.32 6.81 1.61
N THR A 156 -0.84 6.80 2.26
CA THR A 156 -1.10 5.91 3.41
C THR A 156 -2.59 5.54 3.53
N TYR A 157 -2.99 4.89 4.61
CA TYR A 157 -4.36 4.42 4.82
C TYR A 157 -5.35 5.55 5.11
N ASP A 158 -6.64 5.30 4.86
CA ASP A 158 -7.73 6.12 5.38
C ASP A 158 -7.83 6.05 6.93
N ALA A 159 -8.71 6.87 7.50
CA ALA A 159 -8.89 6.97 8.96
C ALA A 159 -9.33 5.66 9.64
N ASP A 160 -9.94 4.75 8.88
CA ASP A 160 -10.44 3.46 9.35
C ASP A 160 -9.44 2.32 9.04
N GLY A 161 -8.28 2.62 8.47
CA GLY A 161 -7.22 1.65 8.20
C GLY A 161 -7.59 0.67 7.09
N GLY A 162 -8.39 1.07 6.11
CA GLY A 162 -8.77 0.19 5.01
C GLY A 162 -9.93 -0.75 5.38
N TYR A 163 -9.60 -1.82 6.10
CA TYR A 163 -10.55 -2.84 6.56
C TYR A 163 -10.68 -2.91 8.09
N GLY A 164 -10.17 -1.90 8.81
CA GLY A 164 -10.23 -1.83 10.28
C GLY A 164 -9.04 -2.44 11.00
N HIS A 165 -7.91 -2.71 10.31
CA HIS A 165 -6.73 -3.25 10.98
C HIS A 165 -6.13 -2.20 11.94
N PRO A 166 -5.88 -2.55 13.23
CA PRO A 166 -5.34 -1.60 14.20
C PRO A 166 -4.03 -0.94 13.76
N ASP A 167 -3.11 -1.72 13.18
CA ASP A 167 -1.84 -1.17 12.70
C ASP A 167 -2.00 -0.24 11.49
N HIS A 168 -3.00 -0.44 10.61
CA HIS A 168 -3.22 0.48 9.49
C HIS A 168 -3.69 1.85 10.00
N ILE A 169 -4.60 1.83 10.99
CA ILE A 169 -5.05 3.04 11.69
C ILE A 169 -3.87 3.71 12.39
N GLN A 170 -3.02 2.94 13.07
CA GLN A 170 -1.84 3.45 13.74
C GLN A 170 -0.82 4.03 12.75
N THR A 171 -0.58 3.38 11.61
CA THR A 171 0.30 3.90 10.55
C THR A 171 -0.17 5.28 10.11
N ARG A 172 -1.46 5.47 9.83
CA ARG A 172 -1.99 6.80 9.51
C ARG A 172 -1.77 7.80 10.64
N ARG A 173 -2.07 7.43 11.89
CA ARG A 173 -1.88 8.32 13.05
C ARG A 173 -0.44 8.77 13.19
N VAL A 174 0.51 7.85 13.03
CA VAL A 174 1.95 8.11 13.09
C VAL A 174 2.39 9.02 11.95
N VAL A 175 1.94 8.79 10.71
CA VAL A 175 2.23 9.66 9.56
C VAL A 175 1.72 11.08 9.80
N LEU A 176 0.47 11.25 10.23
CA LEU A 176 -0.09 12.59 10.52
C LEU A 176 0.65 13.29 11.66
N ALA A 177 1.01 12.56 12.72
CA ALA A 177 1.80 13.10 13.83
C ALA A 177 3.22 13.49 13.39
N ALA A 178 3.82 12.77 12.45
CA ALA A 178 5.13 13.11 11.88
C ALA A 178 5.05 14.38 11.02
N LEU A 179 4.05 14.49 10.14
CA LEU A 179 3.82 15.69 9.31
C LEU A 179 3.57 16.94 10.18
N ALA A 180 2.80 16.81 11.26
CA ALA A 180 2.56 17.91 12.19
C ALA A 180 3.85 18.47 12.82
N ARG A 181 4.93 17.68 12.88
CA ARG A 181 6.23 18.10 13.41
C ARG A 181 7.12 18.81 12.41
N LEU A 182 6.96 18.51 11.11
CA LEU A 182 7.67 19.20 10.04
C LEU A 182 7.20 20.67 9.92
N GLY A 183 5.94 20.94 10.25
CA GLY A 183 5.39 22.29 10.36
C GLY A 183 4.94 22.84 9.01
N THR A 184 5.88 23.29 8.17
CA THR A 184 5.61 23.89 6.85
C THR A 184 6.22 23.07 5.72
N ASP A 185 5.88 23.40 4.47
CA ASP A 185 6.39 22.72 3.26
C ASP A 185 6.12 21.20 3.26
N LEU A 186 4.91 20.84 3.67
CA LEU A 186 4.49 19.44 3.77
C LEU A 186 4.29 18.83 2.37
N PRO A 187 4.61 17.53 2.18
CA PRO A 187 4.24 16.81 0.98
C PRO A 187 2.73 16.82 0.77
N ALA A 188 2.31 16.65 -0.48
CA ALA A 188 0.94 16.25 -0.75
C ALA A 188 0.65 14.92 -0.03
N LEU A 189 -0.57 14.75 0.45
CA LEU A 189 -0.97 13.55 1.17
C LEU A 189 -2.25 12.98 0.57
N VAL A 190 -2.22 11.70 0.23
CA VAL A 190 -3.40 10.97 -0.25
C VAL A 190 -3.60 9.71 0.56
N GLU A 191 -4.86 9.32 0.70
CA GLU A 191 -5.24 8.06 1.31
C GLU A 191 -5.75 7.05 0.28
N ILE A 192 -5.46 5.78 0.54
CA ILE A 192 -5.90 4.65 -0.27
C ILE A 192 -7.41 4.45 -0.07
N VAL A 193 -8.17 4.43 -1.16
CA VAL A 193 -9.63 4.21 -1.15
C VAL A 193 -10.05 3.28 -2.28
N THR A 194 -11.21 2.63 -2.15
CA THR A 194 -11.79 1.84 -3.24
C THR A 194 -13.11 2.45 -3.70
N PRO A 195 -13.29 2.82 -4.97
CA PRO A 195 -14.56 3.37 -5.45
C PRO A 195 -15.64 2.27 -5.48
N GLN A 196 -16.87 2.60 -5.04
CA GLN A 196 -18.01 1.65 -5.05
C GLN A 196 -18.22 1.05 -6.44
N SER A 197 -18.17 1.86 -7.50
CA SER A 197 -18.38 1.36 -8.86
C SER A 197 -17.33 0.34 -9.29
N TRP A 198 -16.10 0.41 -8.77
CA TRP A 198 -15.03 -0.53 -9.07
C TRP A 198 -15.25 -1.85 -8.36
N VAL A 199 -15.64 -1.82 -7.08
CA VAL A 199 -15.99 -3.05 -6.33
C VAL A 199 -17.10 -3.82 -7.07
N ASP A 200 -18.13 -3.12 -7.54
CA ASP A 200 -19.23 -3.76 -8.26
C ASP A 200 -18.79 -4.37 -9.60
N GLN A 201 -17.89 -3.70 -10.32
CA GLN A 201 -17.27 -4.23 -11.54
C GLN A 201 -16.43 -5.47 -11.23
N ASP A 202 -15.64 -5.44 -10.16
CA ASP A 202 -14.75 -6.53 -9.80
C ASP A 202 -15.51 -7.75 -9.29
N ARG A 203 -16.58 -7.57 -8.52
CA ARG A 203 -17.51 -8.65 -8.14
C ARG A 203 -18.12 -9.33 -9.37
N ARG A 204 -18.55 -8.56 -10.38
CA ARG A 204 -19.06 -9.12 -11.64
C ARG A 204 -17.98 -9.90 -12.40
N TRP A 205 -16.77 -9.35 -12.48
CA TRP A 205 -15.65 -10.01 -13.13
C TRP A 205 -15.29 -11.31 -12.42
N LEU A 206 -15.16 -11.29 -11.08
CA LEU A 206 -14.81 -12.46 -10.27
C LEU A 206 -15.83 -13.58 -10.45
N ARG A 207 -17.13 -13.27 -10.44
CA ARG A 207 -18.19 -14.26 -10.68
C ARG A 207 -18.09 -14.94 -12.05
N ALA A 208 -17.60 -14.22 -13.06
CA ALA A 208 -17.50 -14.73 -14.42
C ALA A 208 -16.19 -15.51 -14.69
N HIS A 209 -15.11 -15.24 -13.94
CA HIS A 209 -13.77 -15.74 -14.27
C HIS A 209 -13.15 -16.63 -13.18
N VAL A 210 -13.55 -16.49 -11.91
CA VAL A 210 -12.98 -17.29 -10.83
C VAL A 210 -13.72 -18.63 -10.73
N PRO A 211 -13.00 -19.76 -10.79
CA PRO A 211 -13.63 -21.07 -10.73
C PRO A 211 -14.26 -21.33 -9.35
N VAL A 212 -15.50 -21.82 -9.35
CA VAL A 212 -16.19 -22.29 -8.15
C VAL A 212 -15.58 -23.62 -7.69
N GLY A 213 -15.40 -23.82 -6.38
CA GLY A 213 -15.09 -25.14 -5.80
C GLY A 213 -13.66 -25.40 -5.32
N LYS A 214 -12.85 -24.37 -5.06
CA LYS A 214 -11.46 -24.49 -4.53
C LYS A 214 -11.25 -23.86 -3.15
N GLY A 215 -12.28 -23.83 -2.30
CA GLY A 215 -12.21 -23.12 -1.02
C GLY A 215 -12.21 -21.59 -1.14
N LEU A 216 -12.42 -21.06 -2.35
CA LEU A 216 -12.53 -19.64 -2.62
C LEU A 216 -13.96 -19.14 -2.38
N ILE A 217 -14.06 -17.96 -1.77
CA ILE A 217 -15.29 -17.22 -1.56
C ILE A 217 -15.32 -16.10 -2.59
N ILE A 218 -16.28 -16.14 -3.51
CA ILE A 218 -16.52 -15.07 -4.47
C ILE A 218 -17.55 -14.10 -3.86
N PRO A 219 -17.20 -12.82 -3.59
CA PRO A 219 -18.14 -11.89 -3.01
C PRO A 219 -19.36 -11.66 -3.90
N SER A 220 -20.54 -11.74 -3.31
CA SER A 220 -21.81 -11.46 -4.00
C SER A 220 -22.02 -9.94 -4.13
N PRO A 221 -22.92 -9.48 -5.02
CA PRO A 221 -23.32 -8.06 -5.05
C PRO A 221 -23.85 -7.55 -3.71
N GLN A 222 -24.43 -8.41 -2.88
CA GLN A 222 -25.00 -8.08 -1.57
C GLN A 222 -23.98 -8.18 -0.43
N SER A 223 -22.76 -8.66 -0.70
CA SER A 223 -21.72 -8.71 0.32
C SER A 223 -21.44 -7.30 0.83
N PRO A 224 -21.27 -7.10 2.15
CA PRO A 224 -20.97 -5.79 2.69
C PRO A 224 -19.68 -5.26 2.05
N TYR A 225 -19.63 -3.94 1.86
CA TYR A 225 -18.40 -3.29 1.45
C TYR A 225 -17.42 -3.22 2.63
N ALA A 226 -16.12 -3.26 2.31
CA ALA A 226 -15.10 -2.83 3.28
C ALA A 226 -15.29 -1.34 3.62
N VAL A 227 -14.78 -0.94 4.77
CA VAL A 227 -14.94 0.44 5.28
C VAL A 227 -14.28 1.47 4.35
N SER A 228 -13.17 1.09 3.70
CA SER A 228 -12.47 1.90 2.69
C SER A 228 -13.19 2.08 1.36
N VAL A 229 -14.34 1.40 1.17
CA VAL A 229 -15.13 1.59 -0.04
C VAL A 229 -15.89 2.91 0.07
N VAL A 230 -15.57 3.84 -0.81
CA VAL A 230 -16.13 5.20 -0.82
C VAL A 230 -17.02 5.44 -2.03
N PRO A 231 -18.00 6.36 -1.94
CA PRO A 231 -18.67 6.87 -3.13
C PRO A 231 -17.65 7.44 -4.13
N ASP A 232 -17.84 7.17 -5.42
CA ASP A 232 -16.93 7.60 -6.49
C ASP A 232 -16.57 9.09 -6.48
N GLY A 233 -17.49 9.95 -5.99
CA GLY A 233 -17.25 11.39 -5.88
C GLY A 233 -16.15 11.80 -4.88
N ILE A 234 -15.76 10.90 -3.97
CA ILE A 234 -14.67 11.12 -3.00
C ILE A 234 -13.28 10.94 -3.66
N VAL A 235 -13.21 10.16 -4.74
CA VAL A 235 -11.96 9.85 -5.42
C VAL A 235 -11.41 11.10 -6.10
N THR A 236 -10.14 11.41 -5.83
CA THR A 236 -9.45 12.55 -6.43
C THR A 236 -8.41 12.10 -7.46
N HIS A 237 -7.77 10.95 -7.24
CA HIS A 237 -6.76 10.41 -8.15
C HIS A 237 -7.04 8.93 -8.45
N GLU A 238 -6.74 8.52 -9.68
CA GLU A 238 -6.81 7.14 -10.12
C GLU A 238 -5.52 6.81 -10.88
N VAL A 239 -4.91 5.67 -10.57
CA VAL A 239 -3.88 5.03 -11.42
C VAL A 239 -4.54 3.87 -12.13
N VAL A 240 -4.49 3.87 -13.46
CA VAL A 240 -5.04 2.78 -14.29
C VAL A 240 -3.95 2.31 -15.26
N ALA A 241 -3.37 1.14 -14.97
CA ALA A 241 -2.24 0.55 -15.67
C ALA A 241 -2.39 -0.99 -15.76
N PRO A 242 -3.36 -1.50 -16.54
CA PRO A 242 -3.62 -2.94 -16.66
C PRO A 242 -2.43 -3.75 -17.19
N GLU A 243 -1.53 -3.13 -17.95
CA GLU A 243 -0.29 -3.73 -18.43
C GLU A 243 0.69 -4.06 -17.30
N LEU A 244 0.57 -3.42 -16.13
CA LEU A 244 1.42 -3.68 -14.95
C LEU A 244 0.86 -4.77 -14.04
N VAL A 245 -0.30 -5.36 -14.36
CA VAL A 245 -0.87 -6.48 -13.59
C VAL A 245 0.09 -7.67 -13.50
N GLY A 246 0.88 -7.93 -14.55
CA GLY A 246 1.89 -8.99 -14.52
C GLY A 246 2.96 -8.76 -13.45
N VAL A 247 3.42 -7.51 -13.30
CA VAL A 247 4.40 -7.11 -12.28
C VAL A 247 3.81 -7.26 -10.88
N GLN A 248 2.61 -6.73 -10.64
CA GLN A 248 1.91 -6.87 -9.36
C GLN A 248 1.67 -8.34 -9.01
N ALA A 249 1.21 -9.15 -9.96
CA ALA A 249 0.97 -10.58 -9.74
C ALA A 249 2.25 -11.34 -9.36
N ASN A 250 3.39 -11.00 -9.97
CA ASN A 250 4.67 -11.60 -9.64
C ASN A 250 5.15 -11.18 -8.24
N ALA A 251 4.98 -9.90 -7.87
CA ALA A 251 5.28 -9.43 -6.53
C ALA A 251 4.41 -10.12 -5.46
N LEU A 252 3.10 -10.26 -5.69
CA LEU A 252 2.20 -10.95 -4.75
C LEU A 252 2.57 -12.43 -4.55
N ARG A 253 3.12 -13.10 -5.58
CA ARG A 253 3.57 -14.50 -5.43
C ARG A 253 4.78 -14.64 -4.51
N GLU A 254 5.55 -13.57 -4.29
CA GLU A 254 6.68 -13.61 -3.35
C GLU A 254 6.21 -13.60 -1.88
N HIS A 255 4.98 -13.13 -1.62
CA HIS A 255 4.27 -13.17 -0.33
C HIS A 255 3.53 -14.50 -0.13
N GLU A 256 4.21 -15.62 -0.32
CA GLU A 256 3.58 -16.95 -0.34
C GLU A 256 2.93 -17.36 0.99
N THR A 257 3.37 -16.80 2.12
CA THR A 257 2.70 -17.03 3.41
C THR A 257 1.33 -16.35 3.50
N GLN A 258 1.11 -15.27 2.75
CA GLN A 258 -0.06 -14.39 2.90
C GLN A 258 -1.01 -14.42 1.69
N VAL A 259 -0.51 -14.69 0.47
CA VAL A 259 -1.27 -14.51 -0.76
C VAL A 259 -1.17 -15.73 -1.68
N VAL A 260 -2.32 -16.16 -2.21
CA VAL A 260 -2.42 -17.13 -3.32
C VAL A 260 -2.87 -16.41 -4.57
N VAL A 261 -2.09 -16.49 -5.65
CA VAL A 261 -2.35 -15.80 -6.92
C VAL A 261 -2.87 -16.78 -7.97
N GLY A 262 -4.04 -16.51 -8.54
CA GLY A 262 -4.63 -17.20 -9.68
C GLY A 262 -4.54 -16.39 -10.98
N GLU A 263 -5.30 -16.80 -11.99
CA GLU A 263 -5.37 -16.08 -13.28
C GLU A 263 -6.25 -14.83 -13.16
N GLY A 264 -5.61 -13.68 -12.94
CA GLY A 264 -6.31 -12.38 -12.84
C GLY A 264 -6.99 -12.11 -11.48
N TYR A 265 -6.74 -12.96 -10.48
CA TYR A 265 -7.25 -12.79 -9.12
C TYR A 265 -6.22 -13.29 -8.09
N TYR A 266 -6.45 -12.95 -6.83
CA TYR A 266 -5.74 -13.50 -5.68
C TYR A 266 -6.70 -13.75 -4.53
N ALA A 267 -6.24 -14.44 -3.49
CA ALA A 267 -6.94 -14.60 -2.22
C ALA A 267 -5.94 -14.65 -1.06
N LEU A 268 -6.39 -14.21 0.12
CA LEU A 268 -5.66 -14.33 1.38
C LEU A 268 -6.08 -15.60 2.12
N SER A 269 -5.66 -15.78 3.38
CA SER A 269 -6.00 -16.94 4.20
C SER A 269 -7.51 -17.12 4.42
N ASN A 270 -8.29 -16.02 4.39
CA ASN A 270 -9.74 -16.05 4.48
C ASN A 270 -10.44 -16.62 3.22
N GLY A 271 -9.70 -16.91 2.15
CA GLY A 271 -10.20 -17.48 0.91
C GLY A 271 -11.05 -16.52 0.06
N ILE A 272 -11.20 -15.26 0.45
CA ILE A 272 -12.00 -14.29 -0.31
C ILE A 272 -11.22 -13.87 -1.56
N ALA A 273 -11.80 -14.12 -2.72
CA ALA A 273 -11.19 -13.76 -3.99
C ALA A 273 -11.28 -12.25 -4.24
N ALA A 274 -10.16 -11.66 -4.63
CA ALA A 274 -10.02 -10.27 -5.06
C ALA A 274 -9.41 -10.21 -6.46
N ARG A 275 -9.83 -9.25 -7.27
CA ARG A 275 -9.38 -9.14 -8.67
C ARG A 275 -8.05 -8.39 -8.75
N LEU A 276 -7.16 -8.88 -9.60
CA LEU A 276 -6.02 -8.09 -10.11
C LEU A 276 -6.52 -7.18 -11.24
N SER A 277 -7.01 -6.01 -10.86
CA SER A 277 -7.76 -5.12 -11.76
C SER A 277 -6.86 -4.17 -12.56
N GLY A 278 -5.60 -3.99 -12.14
CA GLY A 278 -4.67 -3.03 -12.76
C GLY A 278 -5.02 -1.57 -12.49
N ARG A 279 -5.74 -1.32 -11.40
CA ARG A 279 -6.22 0.02 -11.05
C ARG A 279 -6.24 0.23 -9.54
N GLU A 280 -5.90 1.43 -9.13
CA GLU A 280 -5.87 1.90 -7.74
C GLU A 280 -6.41 3.33 -7.67
N ALA A 281 -7.04 3.67 -6.55
CA ALA A 281 -7.68 4.96 -6.36
C ALA A 281 -7.28 5.58 -5.03
N TYR A 282 -7.26 6.91 -5.02
CA TYR A 282 -6.78 7.69 -3.91
C TYR A 282 -7.68 8.92 -3.68
N ALA A 283 -7.78 9.34 -2.43
CA ALA A 283 -8.45 10.58 -2.04
C ALA A 283 -7.44 11.55 -1.40
N ALA A 284 -7.51 12.83 -1.78
CA ALA A 284 -6.62 13.84 -1.24
C ALA A 284 -7.03 14.20 0.17
N ILE A 285 -6.04 14.30 1.06
CA ILE A 285 -6.24 14.72 2.43
C ILE A 285 -5.32 15.89 2.75
N ASP A 286 -5.83 16.81 3.57
CA ASP A 286 -5.04 17.93 4.06
C ASP A 286 -3.98 17.38 5.04
N PRO A 287 -2.68 17.58 4.79
CA PRO A 287 -1.61 16.99 5.59
C PRO A 287 -1.52 17.57 7.02
N THR A 288 -2.12 18.73 7.28
CA THR A 288 -2.15 19.36 8.60
C THR A 288 -3.32 18.87 9.45
N THR A 289 -4.49 18.69 8.83
CA THR A 289 -5.73 18.33 9.54
C THR A 289 -6.08 16.85 9.44
N GLY A 290 -5.49 16.13 8.49
CA GLY A 290 -5.82 14.74 8.17
C GLY A 290 -7.23 14.54 7.62
N ARG A 291 -7.91 15.61 7.20
CA ARG A 291 -9.28 15.56 6.66
C ARG A 291 -9.25 15.46 5.14
N ARG A 292 -10.20 14.72 4.58
CA ARG A 292 -10.46 14.70 3.14
C ARG A 292 -10.68 16.11 2.62
N GLN A 293 -9.96 16.46 1.57
CA GLN A 293 -10.20 17.68 0.83
C GLN A 293 -11.43 17.47 -0.04
N ALA A 294 -12.36 18.43 0.03
CA ALA A 294 -13.52 18.40 -0.85
C ALA A 294 -13.04 18.56 -2.30
N ARG A 295 -13.50 17.68 -3.18
CA ARG A 295 -13.29 17.85 -4.61
C ARG A 295 -13.99 19.14 -5.04
N ALA A 296 -13.25 20.08 -5.63
CA ALA A 296 -13.83 21.33 -6.10
C ALA A 296 -14.98 21.05 -7.07
N SER A 297 -16.09 21.78 -6.96
CA SER A 297 -17.28 21.60 -7.80
C SER A 297 -16.89 21.66 -9.28
N GLY A 298 -17.18 20.60 -10.04
CA GLY A 298 -16.85 20.49 -11.47
C GLY A 298 -15.42 20.02 -11.80
N ALA A 299 -14.52 19.85 -10.83
CA ALA A 299 -13.18 19.31 -11.09
C ALA A 299 -13.28 17.84 -11.54
N LYS A 300 -12.56 17.47 -12.61
CA LYS A 300 -12.44 16.07 -13.05
C LYS A 300 -11.50 15.30 -12.12
N THR A 301 -11.75 14.00 -11.95
CA THR A 301 -10.80 13.10 -11.29
C THR A 301 -9.48 13.14 -12.05
N SER A 302 -8.35 13.30 -11.36
CA SER A 302 -7.05 13.18 -11.99
C SER A 302 -6.79 11.71 -12.30
N ARG A 303 -7.00 11.32 -13.56
CA ARG A 303 -6.76 9.96 -14.01
C ARG A 303 -5.39 9.88 -14.66
N LEU A 304 -4.48 9.21 -13.98
CA LEU A 304 -3.15 8.89 -14.47
C LEU A 304 -3.24 7.57 -15.24
N VAL A 305 -3.15 7.67 -16.56
CA VAL A 305 -3.14 6.53 -17.48
C VAL A 305 -1.73 6.38 -17.99
N SER A 306 -1.19 5.17 -17.94
CA SER A 306 0.05 4.85 -18.65
C SER A 306 -0.20 4.95 -20.16
N SER A 307 0.46 5.90 -20.83
CA SER A 307 0.55 5.88 -22.28
C SER A 307 1.57 4.82 -22.66
N GLY A 308 1.15 3.77 -23.37
CA GLY A 308 2.00 2.64 -23.77
C GLY A 308 3.11 2.96 -24.79
N ALA A 309 3.75 4.13 -24.72
CA ALA A 309 4.91 4.47 -25.53
C ALA A 309 5.95 5.22 -24.67
N PRO A 310 7.22 4.79 -24.65
CA PRO A 310 8.27 5.53 -23.97
C PRO A 310 8.60 6.79 -24.80
N GLY A 311 8.34 7.97 -24.24
CA GLY A 311 8.86 9.24 -24.78
C GLY A 311 7.84 10.32 -25.16
N GLY A 312 6.80 10.54 -24.36
CA GLY A 312 5.97 11.75 -24.48
C GLY A 312 5.82 12.40 -23.11
N ASP A 313 6.27 13.65 -22.98
CA ASP A 313 6.13 14.46 -21.76
C ASP A 313 4.68 14.40 -21.25
N ALA A 314 4.51 13.96 -20.01
CA ALA A 314 3.24 14.04 -19.30
C ALA A 314 2.94 15.52 -19.03
N ASN A 315 2.28 16.19 -19.98
CA ASN A 315 1.74 17.53 -19.76
C ASN A 315 0.57 17.44 -18.77
N ILE A 316 0.85 17.84 -17.53
CA ILE A 316 -0.14 18.39 -16.59
C ILE A 316 -0.78 19.59 -17.27
N ASN A 317 -1.94 19.39 -17.89
CA ASN A 317 -2.66 20.46 -18.57
C ASN A 317 -3.47 21.25 -17.52
N GLU A 318 -2.89 22.34 -17.03
CA GLU A 318 -3.65 23.45 -16.44
C GLU A 318 -4.58 24.06 -17.51
N GLY A 319 -5.82 24.36 -17.11
CA GLY A 319 -6.97 24.38 -18.01
C GLY A 319 -7.11 25.57 -18.95
N GLN A 320 -8.10 25.49 -19.84
CA GLN A 320 -8.74 26.68 -20.42
C GLN A 320 -10.18 26.42 -20.89
N VAL A 321 -10.98 27.46 -20.63
CA VAL A 321 -12.41 27.66 -20.88
C VAL A 321 -12.69 27.88 -22.37
N SER A 322 -13.84 27.40 -22.85
CA SER A 322 -14.55 28.00 -23.98
C SER A 322 -16.05 27.91 -23.68
N ALA A 323 -16.61 29.04 -23.25
CA ALA A 323 -18.02 29.35 -23.42
C ALA A 323 -18.25 29.87 -24.85
N ASP A 324 -19.52 29.79 -25.29
CA ASP A 324 -20.14 30.30 -26.54
C ASP A 324 -20.59 29.16 -27.46
N ALA A 325 -21.78 29.17 -28.08
CA ALA A 325 -22.98 29.97 -27.93
C ALA A 325 -24.12 29.21 -28.66
N GLN A 326 -25.33 29.65 -28.40
CA GLN A 326 -26.61 29.36 -29.08
C GLN A 326 -26.52 28.98 -30.57
N GLU A 327 -27.20 27.89 -30.94
CA GLU A 327 -28.46 27.89 -31.74
C GLU A 327 -29.16 26.54 -31.64
#